data_AF-A0A1I8PPA4-F1
#
_entry.id   AF-A0A1I8PPA4-F1
#
_cell.length_a   1.000
_cell.length_b   1.000
_cell.length_c   1.000
_cell.angle_alpha   90.00
_cell.angle_beta   90.00
_cell.angle_gamma   90.00
#
_symmetry.space_group_name_H-M   'P 1'
#
loop_
_entity.id
_entity.type
_entity.pdbx_description
1 polymer ?
#
loop_
_entity_poly.entity_id
_entity_poly.type
_entity_poly.pdbx_seq_one_letter_code
_entity_poly.pdbx_strand_id
1 'polypeptide(L)'
;MQGQGVNSDPGDGWSKSICRACGDMKFLKQTFLVYLLFAATTAHCLLGTLAGGGGRGHGSAARITQKTISKGFLVKSVMKLLTKLERSKDLDASMKFAVILSEFLIKQHQRYIESNRYEQQANYHLLQKLDNIIRNTEDADFENVQKKIIDNIFQKNVLLKPPILKERHIDTHFEYKSLLKNYTQLVDMRERDMIQSDECLSSVATLDSRCQVPQECLDFMVTDLPSYGYKRMHQILLLYVFMHHICAPTLGSETAYEILASQKCTQVYREQNVLRHMNIPDVYRDLYLEQNVICGLFGYIEFMNWHNLVTVTNWPQEDECLCLFLNGESKIDCNCTNHINSLVLVYYINGFLLLN
;
A
#
# COMPACT_ATOMS: atom_id res chain seq x y z
N MET A 1 28.60 1.03 82.20
CA MET A 1 29.06 0.54 80.89
C MET A 1 28.97 1.73 79.95
N GLN A 2 30.02 2.56 79.83
CA GLN A 2 31.09 2.46 78.80
C GLN A 2 30.46 2.31 77.40
N GLY A 3 30.61 3.20 76.41
CA GLY A 3 31.60 4.25 76.16
C GLY A 3 32.08 4.13 74.70
N GLN A 4 32.45 5.26 74.08
CA GLN A 4 33.08 5.44 72.74
C GLN A 4 32.10 5.45 71.55
N GLY A 5 31.97 6.47 70.69
CA GLY A 5 32.79 7.65 70.41
C GLY A 5 33.88 7.36 69.37
N VAL A 6 33.76 7.94 68.15
CA VAL A 6 34.84 8.58 67.35
C VAL A 6 34.28 9.11 66.02
N ASN A 7 34.58 10.39 65.76
CA ASN A 7 34.43 11.15 64.51
C ASN A 7 35.47 10.73 63.45
N SER A 8 35.14 10.90 62.16
CA SER A 8 35.99 11.64 61.20
C SER A 8 35.38 11.68 59.79
N ASP A 9 35.00 12.87 59.34
CA ASP A 9 35.17 13.34 57.95
C ASP A 9 36.65 13.76 57.79
N PRO A 10 37.30 13.65 56.60
CA PRO A 10 37.03 14.60 55.50
C PRO A 10 37.32 14.09 54.06
N GLY A 11 36.96 14.90 53.06
CA GLY A 11 37.82 15.09 51.88
C GLY A 11 37.18 14.88 50.51
N ASP A 12 37.03 15.99 49.79
CA ASP A 12 36.61 16.14 48.40
C ASP A 12 37.35 15.22 47.40
N GLY A 13 36.58 14.67 46.47
CA GLY A 13 37.08 13.95 45.29
C GLY A 13 36.17 14.16 44.10
N TRP A 14 36.51 15.15 43.26
CA TRP A 14 35.94 15.38 41.94
C TRP A 14 36.05 14.10 41.08
N SER A 15 34.92 13.50 40.72
CA SER A 15 34.67 12.95 39.38
C SER A 15 33.22 12.47 39.30
N LYS A 16 32.38 13.27 38.63
CA LYS A 16 31.01 12.89 38.26
C LYS A 16 31.07 11.67 37.35
N SER A 17 30.91 10.50 37.96
CA SER A 17 30.68 9.22 37.28
C SER A 17 29.21 8.83 37.46
N ILE A 18 28.33 9.47 36.67
CA ILE A 18 27.00 8.91 36.37
C ILE A 18 27.11 8.29 34.98
N CYS A 19 27.70 7.10 34.95
CA CYS A 19 27.62 6.13 33.87
C CYS A 19 27.61 4.74 34.53
N ARG A 20 26.47 4.37 35.11
CA ARG A 20 26.13 2.99 35.48
C ARG A 20 24.65 2.76 35.21
N ALA A 21 24.36 2.43 33.97
CA ALA A 21 23.27 1.54 33.57
C ALA A 21 23.59 0.99 32.17
N CYS A 22 24.77 0.38 32.00
CA CYS A 22 24.95 -0.68 31.01
C CYS A 22 24.70 -1.99 31.75
N GLY A 23 23.48 -2.47 31.63
CA GLY A 23 23.01 -3.73 32.17
C GLY A 23 21.67 -4.05 31.51
N ASP A 24 21.74 -4.84 30.44
CA ASP A 24 20.62 -5.55 29.82
C ASP A 24 19.40 -4.75 29.33
N MET A 25 19.59 -3.98 28.26
CA MET A 25 18.50 -3.63 27.34
C MET A 25 18.37 -4.70 26.24
N LYS A 26 17.86 -5.87 26.61
CA LYS A 26 17.22 -6.85 25.68
C LYS A 26 15.70 -6.66 25.63
N PHE A 27 15.21 -5.48 26.00
CA PHE A 27 13.78 -5.19 26.14
C PHE A 27 13.46 -3.85 25.46
N LEU A 28 13.43 -3.87 24.12
CA LEU A 28 12.83 -2.84 23.24
C LEU A 28 12.74 -3.40 21.80
N LYS A 29 12.12 -4.58 21.67
CA LYS A 29 11.83 -5.26 20.39
C LYS A 29 10.33 -5.55 20.24
N GLN A 30 9.48 -4.69 20.79
CA GLN A 30 8.03 -4.81 20.70
C GLN A 30 7.42 -3.43 20.40
N THR A 31 7.33 -3.08 19.12
CA THR A 31 6.38 -2.08 18.64
C THR A 31 6.00 -2.39 17.19
N PHE A 32 4.93 -3.18 17.09
CA PHE A 32 3.85 -3.32 16.09
C PHE A 32 3.96 -2.85 14.62
N LEU A 33 3.38 -3.71 13.78
CA LEU A 33 3.09 -3.74 12.35
C LEU A 33 2.44 -2.51 11.66
N VAL A 34 2.59 -1.30 12.19
CA VAL A 34 1.85 -0.13 11.67
C VAL A 34 2.61 0.59 10.54
N TYR A 35 3.90 0.30 10.36
CA TYR A 35 4.73 0.93 9.33
C TYR A 35 4.70 0.23 7.95
N LEU A 36 4.08 -0.94 7.82
CA LEU A 36 4.27 -1.80 6.64
C LEU A 36 3.11 -1.83 5.65
N LEU A 37 1.92 -1.31 5.99
CA LEU A 37 0.87 -1.03 5.01
C LEU A 37 0.58 0.47 4.88
N PHE A 38 0.13 1.22 5.90
CA PHE A 38 -0.11 2.66 5.71
C PHE A 38 -0.13 3.48 7.01
N ALA A 39 0.94 4.23 7.30
CA ALA A 39 0.93 5.52 8.00
C ALA A 39 2.36 6.00 8.33
N ALA A 40 2.84 6.99 7.59
CA ALA A 40 3.82 7.93 8.12
C ALA A 40 3.09 9.20 8.52
N THR A 41 2.59 9.28 9.76
CA THR A 41 2.54 10.52 10.56
C THR A 41 1.93 10.27 11.94
N THR A 42 2.67 10.59 13.00
CA THR A 42 2.29 11.54 14.07
C THR A 42 3.37 11.58 15.16
N ALA A 43 4.02 12.74 15.36
CA ALA A 43 4.37 13.29 16.68
C ALA A 43 5.07 14.68 16.58
N HIS A 44 4.25 15.72 16.78
CA HIS A 44 4.48 16.91 17.61
C HIS A 44 5.48 18.01 17.16
N CYS A 45 4.90 19.10 16.65
CA CYS A 45 5.40 20.45 16.81
C CYS A 45 5.21 20.93 18.26
N LEU A 46 6.28 21.42 18.89
CA LEU A 46 6.24 22.48 19.89
C LEU A 46 7.44 23.43 19.68
N LEU A 47 7.11 24.69 19.36
CA LEU A 47 7.82 25.95 19.59
C LEU A 47 9.30 26.08 19.19
N GLY A 48 9.56 26.95 18.22
CA GLY A 48 10.89 27.53 17.96
C GLY A 48 10.88 28.57 16.85
N THR A 49 10.76 29.84 17.22
CA THR A 49 10.84 31.05 16.39
C THR A 49 12.20 31.27 15.71
N LEU A 50 12.14 31.84 14.48
CA LEU A 50 13.08 32.78 13.83
C LEU A 50 14.52 32.30 13.50
N ALA A 51 14.89 32.29 12.22
CA ALA A 51 15.77 33.28 11.58
C ALA A 51 16.24 32.83 10.19
N GLY A 52 16.52 33.80 9.32
CA GLY A 52 16.73 33.65 7.87
C GLY A 52 18.03 32.98 7.42
N GLY A 53 18.10 32.72 6.11
CA GLY A 53 19.31 32.27 5.44
C GLY A 53 19.04 31.85 4.00
N GLY A 54 19.11 32.81 3.07
CA GLY A 54 18.96 32.55 1.65
C GLY A 54 20.10 31.69 1.09
N GLY A 55 19.74 30.66 0.32
CA GLY A 55 20.67 29.86 -0.46
C GLY A 55 20.05 29.52 -1.81
N ARG A 56 20.40 30.27 -2.84
CA ARG A 56 20.08 29.95 -4.24
C ARG A 56 20.91 28.73 -4.67
N GLY A 57 20.31 27.55 -4.64
CA GLY A 57 20.80 26.37 -5.34
C GLY A 57 20.19 26.31 -6.75
N HIS A 58 21.01 26.43 -7.78
CA HIS A 58 20.64 26.13 -9.17
C HIS A 58 20.34 24.64 -9.30
N GLY A 59 19.07 24.27 -9.14
CA GLY A 59 18.54 22.99 -9.63
C GLY A 59 18.25 23.12 -11.12
N SER A 60 18.99 22.35 -11.93
CA SER A 60 18.69 22.11 -13.34
C SER A 60 17.23 21.66 -13.47
N ALA A 61 16.36 22.53 -13.96
CA ALA A 61 15.01 22.18 -14.36
C ALA A 61 15.09 21.20 -15.53
N ALA A 62 15.02 19.91 -15.22
CA ALA A 62 14.84 18.87 -16.23
C ALA A 62 13.53 19.19 -16.97
N ARG A 63 13.64 19.54 -18.26
CA ARG A 63 12.48 19.69 -19.15
C ARG A 63 11.71 18.38 -19.15
N ILE A 64 10.51 18.41 -18.56
CA ILE A 64 9.53 17.32 -18.62
C ILE A 64 9.13 17.18 -20.09
N THR A 65 9.75 16.23 -20.79
CA THR A 65 9.20 15.71 -22.03
C THR A 65 8.13 14.71 -21.62
N GLN A 66 6.91 14.91 -22.10
CA GLN A 66 5.77 14.03 -21.84
C GLN A 66 6.12 12.63 -22.40
N LYS A 67 6.59 11.72 -21.54
CA LYS A 67 6.91 10.35 -21.94
C LYS A 67 5.62 9.70 -22.45
N THR A 68 5.60 9.33 -23.73
CA THR A 68 4.55 8.45 -24.24
C THR A 68 4.76 7.07 -23.61
N ILE A 69 3.88 6.69 -22.68
CA ILE A 69 3.85 5.34 -22.11
C ILE A 69 3.25 4.39 -23.14
N SER A 70 3.82 3.20 -23.26
CA SER A 70 3.29 2.09 -24.05
C SER A 70 3.26 0.81 -23.21
N LYS A 71 2.56 -0.23 -23.68
CA LYS A 71 2.65 -1.57 -23.10
C LYS A 71 4.10 -2.04 -22.93
N GLY A 72 4.96 -1.76 -23.93
CA GLY A 72 6.37 -2.10 -23.87
C GLY A 72 7.15 -1.37 -22.77
N PHE A 73 6.78 -0.12 -22.48
CA PHE A 73 7.32 0.59 -21.32
C PHE A 73 6.91 -0.09 -20.02
N LEU A 74 5.62 -0.40 -19.84
CA LEU A 74 5.11 -1.03 -18.62
C LEU A 74 5.81 -2.37 -18.34
N VAL A 75 5.88 -3.25 -19.34
CA VAL A 75 6.56 -4.55 -19.23
C VAL A 75 8.03 -4.36 -18.84
N LYS A 76 8.73 -3.41 -19.46
CA LYS A 76 10.14 -3.12 -19.14
C LYS A 76 10.31 -2.63 -17.71
N SER A 77 9.45 -1.74 -17.25
CA SER A 77 9.48 -1.22 -15.87
C SER A 77 9.20 -2.32 -14.84
N VAL A 78 8.18 -3.14 -15.08
CA VAL A 78 7.84 -4.29 -14.22
C VAL A 78 9.01 -5.28 -14.16
N MET A 79 9.57 -5.67 -15.31
CA MET A 79 10.68 -6.63 -15.36
C MET A 79 11.92 -6.15 -14.58
N LYS A 80 12.21 -4.84 -14.62
CA LYS A 80 13.31 -4.27 -13.85
C LYS A 80 13.03 -4.27 -12.35
N LEU A 81 11.81 -3.89 -11.93
CA LEU A 81 11.40 -3.97 -10.54
C LEU A 81 11.52 -5.42 -10.03
N LEU A 82 10.95 -6.39 -10.74
CA LEU A 82 11.04 -7.81 -10.38
C LEU A 82 12.49 -8.29 -10.30
N THR A 83 13.36 -7.88 -11.23
CA THR A 83 14.79 -8.25 -11.19
C THR A 83 15.51 -7.72 -9.95
N LYS A 84 15.08 -6.57 -9.42
CA LYS A 84 15.61 -6.07 -8.15
C LYS A 84 15.06 -6.82 -6.96
N LEU A 85 13.76 -7.10 -6.95
CA LEU A 85 13.11 -7.87 -5.89
C LEU A 85 13.68 -9.28 -5.75
N GLU A 86 14.01 -9.94 -6.88
CA GLU A 86 14.70 -11.25 -6.89
C GLU A 86 16.06 -11.23 -6.18
N ARG A 87 16.71 -10.06 -6.09
CA ARG A 87 18.01 -9.89 -5.41
C ARG A 87 17.86 -9.49 -3.94
N SER A 88 16.67 -9.07 -3.53
CA SER A 88 16.38 -8.75 -2.15
C SER A 88 16.26 -10.04 -1.34
N LYS A 89 16.94 -10.09 -0.18
CA LYS A 89 16.89 -11.25 0.71
C LYS A 89 15.59 -11.32 1.50
N ASP A 90 15.08 -10.15 1.89
CA ASP A 90 13.87 -10.01 2.69
C ASP A 90 12.87 -9.15 1.92
N LEU A 91 11.70 -9.71 1.62
CA LEU A 91 10.56 -8.96 1.10
C LEU A 91 9.56 -8.75 2.23
N ASP A 92 9.08 -7.52 2.38
CA ASP A 92 7.97 -7.27 3.29
C ASP A 92 6.66 -7.88 2.79
N ALA A 93 5.68 -7.95 3.69
CA ALA A 93 4.39 -8.58 3.43
C ALA A 93 3.65 -7.88 2.27
N SER A 94 3.77 -6.56 2.14
CA SER A 94 3.11 -5.77 1.09
C SER A 94 3.66 -6.11 -0.28
N MET A 95 4.98 -6.24 -0.41
CA MET A 95 5.60 -6.67 -1.65
C MET A 95 5.27 -8.12 -1.99
N LYS A 96 5.28 -9.04 -1.00
CA LYS A 96 4.86 -10.43 -1.26
C LYS A 96 3.39 -10.51 -1.70
N PHE A 97 2.50 -9.76 -1.05
CA PHE A 97 1.10 -9.65 -1.45
C PHE A 97 0.97 -9.12 -2.88
N ALA A 98 1.70 -8.06 -3.23
CA ALA A 98 1.68 -7.48 -4.58
C ALA A 98 2.18 -8.46 -5.65
N VAL A 99 3.22 -9.25 -5.35
CA VAL A 99 3.73 -10.30 -6.25
C VAL A 99 2.68 -11.40 -6.45
N ILE A 100 2.02 -11.87 -5.39
CA ILE A 100 0.94 -12.87 -5.46
C ILE A 100 -0.25 -12.33 -6.26
N LEU A 101 -0.71 -11.12 -5.95
CA LEU A 101 -1.82 -10.47 -6.66
C LEU A 101 -1.49 -10.28 -8.14
N SER A 102 -0.26 -9.87 -8.46
CA SER A 102 0.22 -9.72 -9.83
C SER A 102 0.21 -11.03 -10.62
N GLU A 103 0.67 -12.12 -9.98
CA GLU A 103 0.62 -13.45 -10.58
C GLU A 103 -0.82 -13.89 -10.85
N PHE A 104 -1.70 -13.68 -9.87
CA PHE A 104 -3.14 -13.93 -9.98
C PHE A 104 -3.78 -13.17 -11.15
N LEU A 105 -3.50 -11.86 -11.28
CA LEU A 105 -4.05 -11.01 -12.35
C LEU A 105 -3.64 -11.51 -13.74
N ILE A 106 -2.36 -11.88 -13.93
CA ILE A 106 -1.88 -12.38 -15.22
C ILE A 106 -2.53 -13.73 -15.55
N LYS A 107 -2.57 -14.67 -14.59
CA LYS A 107 -3.22 -15.99 -14.78
C LYS A 107 -4.72 -15.84 -15.08
N GLN A 108 -5.41 -14.95 -14.37
CA GLN A 108 -6.81 -14.65 -14.63
C GLN A 108 -7.02 -14.08 -16.03
N HIS A 109 -6.20 -13.12 -16.45
CA HIS A 109 -6.29 -12.55 -17.79
C HIS A 109 -6.07 -13.60 -18.88
N GLN A 110 -5.03 -14.43 -18.78
CA GLN A 110 -4.76 -15.50 -19.73
C GLN A 110 -5.88 -16.55 -19.83
N ARG A 111 -6.70 -16.69 -18.78
CA ARG A 111 -7.83 -17.63 -18.78
C ARG A 111 -8.99 -17.16 -19.66
N TYR A 112 -9.20 -15.85 -19.76
CA TYR A 112 -10.38 -15.25 -20.39
C TYR A 112 -10.09 -14.48 -21.68
N ILE A 113 -8.89 -13.90 -21.82
CA ILE A 113 -8.52 -13.02 -22.91
C ILE A 113 -7.39 -13.63 -23.72
N GLU A 114 -7.62 -13.80 -25.02
CA GLU A 114 -6.60 -14.25 -25.95
C GLU A 114 -5.55 -13.15 -26.16
N SER A 115 -4.33 -13.42 -25.71
CA SER A 115 -3.20 -12.49 -25.83
C SER A 115 -2.53 -12.63 -27.19
N ASN A 116 -2.02 -11.53 -27.76
CA ASN A 116 -1.19 -11.61 -28.96
C ASN A 116 0.20 -12.20 -28.66
N ARG A 117 1.00 -12.50 -29.69
CA ARG A 117 2.33 -13.13 -29.52
C ARG A 117 3.26 -12.35 -28.57
N TYR A 118 3.27 -11.02 -28.64
CA TYR A 118 4.10 -10.19 -27.76
C TYR A 118 3.63 -10.30 -26.31
N GLU A 119 2.32 -10.19 -26.08
CA GLU A 119 1.72 -10.31 -24.75
C GLU A 119 1.90 -11.70 -24.14
N GLN A 120 1.76 -12.77 -24.93
CA GLN A 120 2.04 -14.14 -24.50
C GLN A 120 3.48 -14.29 -24.00
N GLN A 121 4.46 -13.76 -24.76
CA GLN A 121 5.87 -13.79 -24.37
C GLN A 121 6.13 -12.97 -23.11
N ALA A 122 5.55 -11.76 -23.02
CA ALA A 122 5.68 -10.91 -21.84
C ALA A 122 5.09 -11.60 -20.60
N ASN A 123 3.86 -12.12 -20.68
CA ASN A 123 3.20 -12.85 -19.61
C ASN A 123 4.02 -14.06 -19.14
N TYR A 124 4.59 -14.84 -20.06
CA TYR A 124 5.44 -15.98 -19.72
C TYR A 124 6.65 -15.55 -18.86
N HIS A 125 7.39 -14.53 -19.28
CA HIS A 125 8.56 -14.06 -18.54
C HIS A 125 8.20 -13.41 -17.20
N LEU A 126 7.09 -12.66 -17.15
CA LEU A 126 6.58 -12.06 -15.92
C LEU A 126 6.21 -13.15 -14.91
N LEU A 127 5.43 -14.15 -15.32
CA LEU A 127 5.04 -15.27 -14.46
C LEU A 127 6.25 -16.06 -13.95
N GLN A 128 7.26 -16.30 -14.77
CA GLN A 128 8.50 -16.95 -14.33
C GLN A 128 9.20 -16.18 -13.21
N LYS A 129 9.30 -14.85 -13.33
CA LYS A 129 9.91 -14.01 -12.29
C LYS A 129 9.08 -13.96 -11.01
N LEU A 130 7.76 -13.80 -11.15
CA LEU A 130 6.84 -13.77 -10.01
C LEU A 130 6.89 -15.10 -9.23
N ASP A 131 6.79 -16.25 -9.92
CA ASP A 131 6.88 -17.58 -9.30
C ASP A 131 8.24 -17.81 -8.62
N ASN A 132 9.33 -17.35 -9.24
CA ASN A 132 10.67 -17.41 -8.65
C ASN A 132 10.75 -16.61 -7.34
N ILE A 133 10.22 -15.38 -7.31
CA ILE A 133 10.18 -14.56 -6.09
C ILE A 133 9.31 -15.22 -5.01
N ILE A 134 8.11 -15.70 -5.36
CA ILE A 134 7.19 -16.35 -4.43
C ILE A 134 7.86 -17.54 -3.73
N ARG A 135 8.64 -18.35 -4.45
CA ARG A 135 9.25 -19.58 -3.91
C ARG A 135 10.57 -19.37 -3.19
N ASN A 136 11.40 -18.43 -3.66
CA ASN A 136 12.81 -18.37 -3.28
C ASN A 136 13.16 -17.21 -2.35
N THR A 137 12.25 -16.27 -2.12
CA THR A 137 12.47 -15.24 -1.11
C THR A 137 11.95 -15.73 0.24
N GLU A 138 12.84 -15.70 1.25
CA GLU A 138 12.44 -16.00 2.63
C GLU A 138 11.32 -15.05 3.07
N ASP A 139 10.40 -15.56 3.89
CA ASP A 139 9.50 -14.69 4.64
C ASP A 139 10.40 -13.86 5.56
N ALA A 140 10.26 -12.52 5.53
CA ALA A 140 10.75 -11.73 6.66
C ALA A 140 10.07 -12.22 7.95
N ASP A 141 10.45 -11.70 9.12
CA ASP A 141 9.76 -12.00 10.40
C ASP A 141 8.29 -11.50 10.37
N PHE A 142 7.43 -12.19 9.61
CA PHE A 142 6.03 -11.88 9.42
C PHE A 142 5.27 -12.22 10.69
N GLU A 143 4.36 -11.33 11.07
CA GLU A 143 3.38 -11.66 12.10
C GLU A 143 2.50 -12.82 11.63
N ASN A 144 1.95 -13.59 12.57
CA ASN A 144 1.15 -14.78 12.28
C ASN A 144 -0.04 -14.47 11.34
N VAL A 145 -0.67 -13.30 11.50
CA VAL A 145 -1.78 -12.85 10.65
C VAL A 145 -1.31 -12.64 9.20
N GLN A 146 -0.17 -11.98 8.99
CA GLN A 146 0.39 -11.73 7.67
C GLN A 146 0.77 -13.02 6.96
N LYS A 147 1.44 -13.93 7.66
CA LYS A 147 1.80 -15.23 7.10
C LYS A 147 0.56 -16.00 6.64
N LYS A 148 -0.50 -16.01 7.45
CA LYS A 148 -1.79 -16.62 7.05
C LYS A 148 -2.39 -15.98 5.80
N ILE A 149 -2.32 -14.65 5.66
CA ILE A 149 -2.79 -13.96 4.46
C ILE A 149 -1.98 -14.45 3.25
N ILE A 150 -0.66 -14.31 3.30
CA ILE A 150 0.26 -14.64 2.19
C ILE A 150 0.13 -16.11 1.76
N ASP A 151 0.01 -17.03 2.71
CA ASP A 151 -0.06 -18.48 2.43
C ASP A 151 -1.37 -18.90 1.74
N ASN A 152 -2.43 -18.08 1.79
CA ASN A 152 -3.77 -18.47 1.32
C ASN A 152 -4.38 -17.54 0.26
N ILE A 153 -4.08 -16.24 0.30
CA ILE A 153 -4.71 -15.23 -0.55
C ILE A 153 -4.44 -15.52 -2.03
N PHE A 154 -5.49 -15.64 -2.83
CA PHE A 154 -5.41 -15.97 -4.26
C PHE A 154 -4.65 -17.27 -4.61
N GLN A 155 -4.32 -18.12 -3.62
CA GLN A 155 -3.63 -19.39 -3.83
C GLN A 155 -4.60 -20.58 -3.83
N LYS A 156 -5.66 -20.50 -3.03
CA LYS A 156 -6.67 -21.55 -2.86
C LYS A 156 -8.07 -20.94 -2.86
N ASN A 157 -9.08 -21.77 -3.16
CA ASN A 157 -10.48 -21.36 -3.05
C ASN A 157 -10.81 -20.07 -3.83
N VAL A 158 -10.19 -19.92 -5.01
CA VAL A 158 -10.30 -18.71 -5.83
C VAL A 158 -11.37 -18.87 -6.89
N LEU A 159 -12.25 -17.88 -6.99
CA LEU A 159 -13.18 -17.69 -8.09
C LEU A 159 -12.56 -16.72 -9.10
N LEU A 160 -12.32 -17.21 -10.32
CA LEU A 160 -11.82 -16.36 -11.41
C LEU A 160 -12.97 -15.55 -12.01
N LYS A 161 -12.68 -14.31 -12.39
CA LYS A 161 -13.62 -13.40 -13.03
C LYS A 161 -13.02 -12.80 -14.31
N PRO A 162 -13.82 -12.55 -15.36
CA PRO A 162 -13.31 -11.93 -16.56
C PRO A 162 -12.85 -10.49 -16.25
N PRO A 163 -11.60 -10.12 -16.57
CA PRO A 163 -11.16 -8.74 -16.44
C PRO A 163 -11.81 -7.89 -17.52
N ILE A 164 -12.52 -6.82 -17.12
CA ILE A 164 -13.28 -5.96 -18.03
C ILE A 164 -13.02 -4.50 -17.64
N LEU A 165 -12.68 -3.66 -18.62
CA LEU A 165 -12.70 -2.21 -18.43
C LEU A 165 -14.14 -1.70 -18.41
N LYS A 166 -14.49 -1.00 -17.34
CA LYS A 166 -15.82 -0.49 -17.05
C LYS A 166 -15.84 1.02 -17.23
N GLU A 167 -16.62 1.47 -18.21
CA GLU A 167 -16.89 2.89 -18.44
C GLU A 167 -18.20 3.30 -17.78
N ARG A 168 -18.30 4.55 -17.29
CA ARG A 168 -19.55 5.15 -16.78
C ARG A 168 -20.16 4.44 -15.55
N HIS A 169 -19.34 3.71 -14.80
CA HIS A 169 -19.74 3.07 -13.54
C HIS A 169 -19.40 3.92 -12.32
N ILE A 170 -18.68 5.03 -12.51
CA ILE A 170 -18.27 5.96 -11.47
C ILE A 170 -19.00 7.27 -11.71
N ASP A 171 -19.65 7.80 -10.68
CA ASP A 171 -20.22 9.16 -10.77
C ASP A 171 -19.11 10.20 -10.63
N THR A 172 -18.69 10.75 -11.77
CA THR A 172 -17.64 11.77 -11.84
C THR A 172 -18.13 13.17 -11.47
N HIS A 173 -19.43 13.39 -11.29
CA HIS A 173 -20.02 14.70 -11.01
C HIS A 173 -20.21 14.97 -9.52
N PHE A 174 -19.81 14.02 -8.68
CA PHE A 174 -19.98 14.11 -7.25
C PHE A 174 -19.21 15.32 -6.66
N GLU A 175 -19.92 16.14 -5.87
CA GLU A 175 -19.41 17.40 -5.34
C GLU A 175 -18.27 17.16 -4.34
N TYR A 176 -17.12 17.80 -4.52
CA TYR A 176 -15.93 17.58 -3.68
C TYR A 176 -15.42 18.84 -2.95
N LYS A 177 -15.93 20.04 -3.26
CA LYS A 177 -15.45 21.30 -2.66
C LYS A 177 -15.76 21.37 -1.17
N SER A 178 -16.87 20.76 -0.72
CA SER A 178 -17.19 20.63 0.70
C SER A 178 -16.15 19.80 1.47
N LEU A 179 -15.57 18.79 0.81
CA LEU A 179 -14.56 17.90 1.40
C LEU A 179 -13.18 18.57 1.53
N LEU A 180 -12.84 19.48 0.62
CA LEU A 180 -11.53 20.14 0.54
C LEU A 180 -11.05 20.72 1.88
N LYS A 181 -11.95 21.33 2.66
CA LYS A 181 -11.59 22.02 3.91
C LYS A 181 -11.12 21.08 5.02
N ASN A 182 -11.66 19.86 5.06
CA ASN A 182 -11.47 18.94 6.19
C ASN A 182 -10.74 17.66 5.78
N TYR A 183 -10.44 17.48 4.49
CA TYR A 183 -9.90 16.23 3.98
C TYR A 183 -8.63 15.78 4.72
N THR A 184 -7.72 16.69 5.01
CA THR A 184 -6.47 16.39 5.73
C THR A 184 -6.70 15.84 7.14
N GLN A 185 -7.83 16.15 7.78
CA GLN A 185 -8.22 15.66 9.10
C GLN A 185 -9.00 14.34 9.04
N LEU A 186 -9.52 13.98 7.85
CA LEU A 186 -10.41 12.84 7.64
C LEU A 186 -9.69 11.62 7.06
N VAL A 187 -8.62 11.87 6.29
CA VAL A 187 -7.91 10.87 5.49
C VAL A 187 -7.12 9.85 6.31
N ASP A 188 -6.86 10.15 7.58
CA ASP A 188 -6.03 9.31 8.43
C ASP A 188 -6.78 8.05 8.89
N MET A 189 -6.06 6.93 8.93
CA MET A 189 -6.60 5.66 9.37
C MET A 189 -6.17 5.39 10.80
N ARG A 190 -7.14 5.07 11.65
CA ARG A 190 -6.85 4.74 13.04
C ARG A 190 -6.19 3.36 13.09
N GLU A 191 -5.16 3.21 13.91
CA GLU A 191 -4.45 1.94 14.12
C GLU A 191 -5.38 0.73 14.35
N ARG A 192 -6.47 0.93 15.11
CA ARG A 192 -7.48 -0.11 15.33
C ARG A 192 -8.16 -0.58 14.03
N ASP A 193 -8.48 0.35 13.13
CA ASP A 193 -9.10 0.01 11.85
C ASP A 193 -8.12 -0.81 10.98
N MET A 194 -6.80 -0.62 11.14
CA MET A 194 -5.78 -1.35 10.39
C MET A 194 -5.70 -2.80 10.86
N ILE A 195 -5.60 -3.00 12.17
CA ILE A 195 -5.59 -4.35 12.78
C ILE A 195 -6.84 -5.12 12.37
N GLN A 196 -8.01 -4.48 12.48
CA GLN A 196 -9.27 -5.09 12.07
C GLN A 196 -9.27 -5.46 10.57
N SER A 197 -8.70 -4.62 9.71
CA SER A 197 -8.61 -4.94 8.28
C SER A 197 -7.76 -6.18 8.01
N ASP A 198 -6.61 -6.31 8.68
CA ASP A 198 -5.70 -7.46 8.48
C ASP A 198 -6.32 -8.75 9.04
N GLU A 199 -6.96 -8.67 10.21
CA GLU A 199 -7.72 -9.78 10.78
C GLU A 199 -8.83 -10.24 9.84
N CYS A 200 -9.54 -9.29 9.22
CA CYS A 200 -10.59 -9.59 8.26
C CYS A 200 -10.05 -10.17 6.95
N LEU A 201 -8.94 -9.64 6.44
CA LEU A 201 -8.30 -10.18 5.25
C LEU A 201 -7.80 -11.61 5.49
N SER A 202 -7.19 -11.86 6.65
CA SER A 202 -6.76 -13.20 7.07
C SER A 202 -7.93 -14.16 7.19
N SER A 203 -9.04 -13.71 7.79
CA SER A 203 -10.26 -14.50 7.93
C SER A 203 -10.86 -14.85 6.56
N VAL A 204 -10.96 -13.88 5.63
CA VAL A 204 -11.45 -14.11 4.27
C VAL A 204 -10.54 -15.05 3.48
N ALA A 205 -9.22 -14.86 3.56
CA ALA A 205 -8.25 -15.69 2.85
C ALA A 205 -8.27 -17.16 3.31
N THR A 206 -8.68 -17.42 4.56
CA THR A 206 -8.68 -18.75 5.18
C THR A 206 -10.07 -19.38 5.31
N LEU A 207 -11.09 -18.81 4.64
CA LEU A 207 -12.44 -19.36 4.66
C LEU A 207 -12.46 -20.80 4.14
N ASP A 208 -13.17 -21.64 4.90
CA ASP A 208 -13.44 -23.02 4.53
C ASP A 208 -14.77 -23.16 3.75
N SER A 209 -15.15 -24.40 3.45
CA SER A 209 -16.38 -24.71 2.71
C SER A 209 -17.68 -24.31 3.43
N ARG A 210 -17.65 -23.94 4.71
CA ARG A 210 -18.82 -23.42 5.45
C ARG A 210 -19.06 -21.95 5.13
N CYS A 211 -18.09 -21.24 4.55
CA CYS A 211 -18.22 -19.86 4.11
C CYS A 211 -18.70 -18.89 5.21
N GLN A 212 -18.29 -19.13 6.45
CA GLN A 212 -18.65 -18.30 7.60
C GLN A 212 -17.67 -17.13 7.75
N VAL A 213 -18.06 -15.97 7.23
CA VAL A 213 -17.31 -14.72 7.43
C VAL A 213 -17.69 -14.13 8.80
N PRO A 214 -16.73 -13.74 9.65
CA PRO A 214 -17.01 -13.05 10.91
C PRO A 214 -17.88 -11.81 10.68
N GLN A 215 -18.87 -11.58 11.54
CA GLN A 215 -19.82 -10.50 11.35
C GLN A 215 -19.12 -9.13 11.37
N GLU A 216 -18.13 -8.94 12.26
CA GLU A 216 -17.34 -7.71 12.29
C GLU A 216 -16.62 -7.41 10.97
N CYS A 217 -16.28 -8.44 10.19
CA CYS A 217 -15.63 -8.28 8.88
C CYS A 217 -16.62 -7.99 7.77
N LEU A 218 -17.81 -8.58 7.83
CA LEU A 218 -18.92 -8.19 6.97
C LEU A 218 -19.26 -6.71 7.21
N ASP A 219 -19.45 -6.32 8.47
CA ASP A 219 -19.77 -4.95 8.86
C ASP A 219 -18.67 -3.97 8.42
N PHE A 220 -17.39 -4.32 8.62
CA PHE A 220 -16.27 -3.50 8.16
C PHE A 220 -16.28 -3.32 6.63
N MET A 221 -16.51 -4.40 5.88
CA MET A 221 -16.52 -4.41 4.42
C MET A 221 -17.68 -3.61 3.84
N VAL A 222 -18.91 -3.83 4.34
CA VAL A 222 -20.14 -3.29 3.74
C VAL A 222 -20.64 -2.01 4.38
N THR A 223 -20.01 -1.51 5.44
CA THR A 223 -20.48 -0.29 6.12
C THR A 223 -20.61 0.90 5.16
N ASP A 224 -21.74 1.59 5.29
CA ASP A 224 -22.05 2.86 4.64
C ASP A 224 -21.61 4.08 5.47
N LEU A 225 -21.05 3.85 6.66
CA LEU A 225 -20.50 4.93 7.47
C LEU A 225 -19.37 5.63 6.69
N PRO A 226 -19.26 6.98 6.78
CA PRO A 226 -18.20 7.70 6.10
C PRO A 226 -16.81 7.19 6.48
N SER A 227 -16.12 6.60 5.52
CA SER A 227 -14.68 6.30 5.56
C SER A 227 -13.94 7.23 4.59
N TYR A 228 -12.64 7.44 4.75
CA TYR A 228 -11.83 8.23 3.81
C TYR A 228 -10.44 7.62 3.76
N GLY A 229 -9.67 7.97 2.74
CA GLY A 229 -8.29 7.55 2.60
C GLY A 229 -8.10 6.03 2.75
N TYR A 230 -7.08 5.66 3.51
CA TYR A 230 -6.66 4.27 3.67
C TYR A 230 -7.77 3.36 4.20
N LYS A 231 -8.60 3.84 5.14
CA LYS A 231 -9.72 3.03 5.66
C LYS A 231 -10.67 2.60 4.54
N ARG A 232 -11.02 3.53 3.65
CA ARG A 232 -11.91 3.22 2.52
C ARG A 232 -11.23 2.24 1.57
N MET A 233 -9.94 2.42 1.31
CA MET A 233 -9.19 1.54 0.41
C MET A 233 -9.14 0.10 0.91
N HIS A 234 -8.91 -0.10 2.21
CA HIS A 234 -8.94 -1.40 2.85
C HIS A 234 -10.31 -2.10 2.74
N GLN A 235 -11.41 -1.35 2.90
CA GLN A 235 -12.76 -1.90 2.69
C GLN A 235 -12.97 -2.40 1.25
N ILE A 236 -12.46 -1.64 0.27
CA ILE A 236 -12.58 -1.98 -1.16
C ILE A 236 -11.67 -3.18 -1.50
N LEU A 237 -10.45 -3.24 -0.92
CA LEU A 237 -9.55 -4.38 -1.10
C LEU A 237 -10.15 -5.66 -0.51
N LEU A 238 -10.70 -5.59 0.69
CA LEU A 238 -11.37 -6.72 1.33
C LEU A 238 -12.54 -7.22 0.47
N LEU A 239 -13.33 -6.30 -0.07
CA LEU A 239 -14.39 -6.62 -1.03
C LEU A 239 -13.85 -7.30 -2.28
N TYR A 240 -12.77 -6.79 -2.87
CA TYR A 240 -12.14 -7.37 -4.07
C TYR A 240 -11.69 -8.82 -3.82
N VAL A 241 -11.00 -9.05 -2.70
CA VAL A 241 -10.51 -10.37 -2.31
C VAL A 241 -11.67 -11.31 -2.07
N PHE A 242 -12.68 -10.87 -1.32
CA PHE A 242 -13.85 -11.67 -1.01
C PHE A 242 -14.64 -12.05 -2.27
N MET A 243 -14.82 -11.13 -3.22
CA MET A 243 -15.48 -11.41 -4.51
C MET A 243 -14.76 -12.49 -5.33
N HIS A 244 -13.45 -12.63 -5.16
CA HIS A 244 -12.64 -13.67 -5.82
C HIS A 244 -12.48 -14.91 -4.94
N HIS A 245 -13.20 -15.05 -3.83
CA HIS A 245 -13.28 -16.28 -3.07
C HIS A 245 -14.48 -17.12 -3.53
N ILE A 246 -14.36 -18.45 -3.54
CA ILE A 246 -15.48 -19.38 -3.89
C ILE A 246 -16.71 -19.21 -2.99
N CYS A 247 -16.54 -18.56 -1.83
CA CYS A 247 -17.62 -18.28 -0.89
C CYS A 247 -18.43 -17.04 -1.23
N ALA A 248 -17.97 -16.15 -2.13
CA ALA A 248 -18.69 -14.92 -2.46
C ALA A 248 -20.17 -15.17 -2.83
N PRO A 249 -20.51 -16.16 -3.68
CA PRO A 249 -21.91 -16.39 -4.08
C PRO A 249 -22.82 -16.84 -2.94
N THR A 250 -22.27 -17.27 -1.80
CA THR A 250 -23.07 -17.73 -0.63
C THR A 250 -23.63 -16.58 0.19
N LEU A 251 -23.00 -15.40 0.13
CA LEU A 251 -23.34 -14.24 0.94
C LEU A 251 -24.05 -13.14 0.14
N GLY A 252 -23.97 -13.17 -1.19
CA GLY A 252 -24.54 -12.14 -2.04
C GLY A 252 -24.30 -12.41 -3.52
N SER A 253 -25.01 -11.65 -4.38
CA SER A 253 -24.83 -11.74 -5.82
C SER A 253 -23.64 -10.89 -6.28
N GLU A 254 -23.05 -11.29 -7.42
CA GLU A 254 -21.99 -10.51 -8.07
C GLU A 254 -22.42 -9.05 -8.31
N THR A 255 -23.63 -8.84 -8.81
CA THR A 255 -24.19 -7.49 -9.04
C THR A 255 -24.24 -6.65 -7.75
N ALA A 256 -24.58 -7.25 -6.60
CA ALA A 256 -24.61 -6.51 -5.34
C ALA A 256 -23.20 -6.04 -4.94
N TYR A 257 -22.19 -6.89 -5.11
CA TYR A 257 -20.81 -6.50 -4.84
C TYR A 257 -20.27 -5.46 -5.83
N GLU A 258 -20.66 -5.56 -7.10
CA GLU A 258 -20.29 -4.55 -8.11
C GLU A 258 -20.90 -3.17 -7.80
N ILE A 259 -22.17 -3.13 -7.37
CA ILE A 259 -22.82 -1.89 -6.92
C ILE A 259 -22.06 -1.31 -5.72
N LEU A 260 -21.74 -2.13 -4.72
CA LEU A 260 -21.00 -1.69 -3.54
C LEU A 260 -19.60 -1.14 -3.92
N ALA A 261 -18.89 -1.83 -4.81
CA ALA A 261 -17.59 -1.40 -5.31
C ALA A 261 -17.71 -0.07 -6.07
N SER A 262 -18.71 0.09 -6.94
CA SER A 262 -18.97 1.32 -7.69
C SER A 262 -19.29 2.50 -6.76
N GLN A 263 -20.11 2.29 -5.74
CA GLN A 263 -20.45 3.30 -4.75
C GLN A 263 -19.22 3.76 -3.96
N LYS A 264 -18.41 2.81 -3.45
CA LYS A 264 -17.18 3.14 -2.73
C LYS A 264 -16.16 3.82 -3.64
N CYS A 265 -15.94 3.33 -4.85
CA CYS A 265 -15.02 3.95 -5.81
C CYS A 265 -15.51 5.31 -6.33
N THR A 266 -16.81 5.58 -6.35
CA THR A 266 -17.35 6.93 -6.58
C THR A 266 -16.91 7.90 -5.49
N GLN A 267 -16.94 7.49 -4.22
CA GLN A 267 -16.39 8.31 -3.14
C GLN A 267 -14.86 8.46 -3.26
N VAL A 268 -14.15 7.40 -3.66
CA VAL A 268 -12.71 7.51 -3.94
C VAL A 268 -12.42 8.53 -5.06
N TYR A 269 -13.23 8.55 -6.12
CA TYR A 269 -13.05 9.51 -7.21
C TYR A 269 -13.27 10.96 -6.74
N ARG A 270 -14.26 11.17 -5.87
CA ARG A 270 -14.47 12.45 -5.17
C ARG A 270 -13.23 12.86 -4.37
N GLU A 271 -12.61 11.94 -3.64
CA GLU A 271 -11.36 12.18 -2.90
C GLU A 271 -10.18 12.50 -3.85
N GLN A 272 -10.05 11.78 -4.97
CA GLN A 272 -9.05 12.11 -5.99
C GLN A 272 -9.22 13.52 -6.56
N ASN A 273 -10.44 14.01 -6.71
CA ASN A 273 -10.67 15.39 -7.15
C ASN A 273 -10.20 16.43 -6.12
N VAL A 274 -10.30 16.12 -4.82
CA VAL A 274 -9.66 16.93 -3.76
C VAL A 274 -8.14 16.91 -3.91
N LEU A 275 -7.54 15.73 -4.07
CA LEU A 275 -6.09 15.57 -4.23
C LEU A 275 -5.56 16.30 -5.47
N ARG A 276 -6.22 16.14 -6.63
CA ARG A 276 -5.89 16.85 -7.88
C ARG A 276 -6.02 18.37 -7.72
N HIS A 277 -7.05 18.85 -7.01
CA HIS A 277 -7.20 20.27 -6.72
C HIS A 277 -6.04 20.85 -5.89
N MET A 278 -5.45 20.03 -5.02
CA MET A 278 -4.25 20.38 -4.23
C MET A 278 -2.92 20.09 -4.97
N ASN A 279 -2.96 19.77 -6.27
CA ASN A 279 -1.81 19.34 -7.08
C ASN A 279 -1.10 18.06 -6.57
N ILE A 280 -1.85 17.14 -5.97
CA ILE A 280 -1.40 15.84 -5.44
C ILE A 280 -0.13 16.00 -4.59
N PRO A 281 -0.26 16.55 -3.36
CA PRO A 281 0.86 16.71 -2.45
C PRO A 281 1.62 15.41 -2.23
N ASP A 282 2.94 15.49 -2.01
CA ASP A 282 3.83 14.32 -1.92
C ASP A 282 3.39 13.33 -0.82
N VAL A 283 2.88 13.86 0.30
CA VAL A 283 2.31 13.09 1.42
C VAL A 283 1.08 12.24 1.04
N TYR A 284 0.40 12.58 -0.06
CA TYR A 284 -0.78 11.86 -0.55
C TYR A 284 -0.53 11.05 -1.81
N ARG A 285 0.71 10.99 -2.33
CA ARG A 285 1.01 10.21 -3.53
C ARG A 285 0.78 8.71 -3.34
N ASP A 286 1.16 8.19 -2.19
CA ASP A 286 0.95 6.79 -1.83
C ASP A 286 -0.55 6.44 -1.84
N LEU A 287 -1.37 7.18 -1.08
CA LEU A 287 -2.82 7.07 -1.13
C LEU A 287 -3.40 7.26 -2.54
N TYR A 288 -2.99 8.28 -3.28
CA TYR A 288 -3.50 8.52 -4.65
C TYR A 288 -3.24 7.33 -5.56
N LEU A 289 -2.05 6.72 -5.45
CA LEU A 289 -1.72 5.52 -6.21
C LEU A 289 -2.54 4.33 -5.75
N GLU A 290 -2.70 4.13 -4.45
CA GLU A 290 -3.52 3.04 -3.91
C GLU A 290 -4.97 3.13 -4.42
N GLN A 291 -5.54 4.34 -4.42
CA GLN A 291 -6.85 4.65 -4.99
C GLN A 291 -6.93 4.21 -6.46
N ASN A 292 -5.90 4.50 -7.26
CA ASN A 292 -5.84 4.06 -8.66
C ASN A 292 -5.69 2.54 -8.80
N VAL A 293 -4.87 1.92 -7.96
CA VAL A 293 -4.63 0.48 -7.99
C VAL A 293 -5.91 -0.27 -7.67
N ILE A 294 -6.47 -0.04 -6.48
CA ILE A 294 -7.54 -0.86 -5.94
C ILE A 294 -8.85 -0.65 -6.72
N CYS A 295 -9.26 0.59 -7.01
CA CYS A 295 -10.44 0.80 -7.87
C CYS A 295 -10.16 0.39 -9.33
N GLY A 296 -8.90 0.43 -9.77
CA GLY A 296 -8.48 -0.11 -11.06
C GLY A 296 -8.57 -1.65 -11.14
N LEU A 297 -8.46 -2.39 -10.02
CA LEU A 297 -8.66 -3.84 -9.99
C LEU A 297 -10.10 -4.23 -10.39
N PHE A 298 -11.08 -3.38 -10.10
CA PHE A 298 -12.47 -3.55 -10.54
C PHE A 298 -12.71 -3.15 -12.00
N GLY A 299 -11.67 -2.64 -12.68
CA GLY A 299 -11.72 -2.25 -14.09
C GLY A 299 -12.25 -0.84 -14.35
N TYR A 300 -12.46 0.00 -13.34
CA TYR A 300 -13.00 1.34 -13.54
C TYR A 300 -12.00 2.25 -14.28
N ILE A 301 -12.40 2.76 -15.45
CA ILE A 301 -11.53 3.51 -16.37
C ILE A 301 -11.06 4.85 -15.78
N GLU A 302 -11.80 5.41 -14.85
CA GLU A 302 -11.45 6.65 -14.13
C GLU A 302 -10.16 6.50 -13.32
N PHE A 303 -9.82 5.27 -12.94
CA PHE A 303 -8.65 4.89 -12.14
C PHE A 303 -7.58 4.19 -13.01
N MET A 304 -8.00 3.28 -13.88
CA MET A 304 -7.12 2.58 -14.82
C MET A 304 -7.16 3.22 -16.21
N ASN A 305 -6.25 4.17 -16.45
CA ASN A 305 -6.09 4.82 -17.76
C ASN A 305 -4.66 5.34 -17.97
N TRP A 306 -4.32 5.64 -19.23
CA TRP A 306 -3.01 6.14 -19.61
C TRP A 306 -2.63 7.46 -18.93
N HIS A 307 -3.60 8.35 -18.64
CA HIS A 307 -3.32 9.63 -18.00
C HIS A 307 -2.80 9.44 -16.57
N ASN A 308 -3.46 8.60 -15.77
CA ASN A 308 -3.03 8.30 -14.40
C ASN A 308 -1.68 7.55 -14.40
N LEU A 309 -1.45 6.61 -15.32
CA LEU A 309 -0.15 5.96 -15.49
C LEU A 309 0.96 6.98 -15.81
N VAL A 310 0.71 7.94 -16.71
CA VAL A 310 1.66 9.04 -17.00
C VAL A 310 1.97 9.83 -15.75
N THR A 311 0.96 10.19 -14.96
CA THR A 311 1.16 10.91 -13.70
C THR A 311 2.09 10.15 -12.75
N VAL A 312 1.84 8.86 -12.51
CA VAL A 312 2.64 8.04 -11.58
C VAL A 312 4.07 7.85 -12.07
N THR A 313 4.27 7.59 -13.38
CA THR A 313 5.63 7.40 -13.94
C THR A 313 6.52 8.63 -13.89
N ASN A 314 5.93 9.83 -13.70
CA ASN A 314 6.65 11.08 -13.61
C ASN A 314 7.04 11.46 -12.17
N TRP A 315 6.63 10.67 -11.17
CA TRP A 315 7.05 10.90 -9.79
C TRP A 315 8.54 10.56 -9.58
N PRO A 316 9.20 11.15 -8.57
CA PRO A 316 10.62 10.92 -8.30
C PRO A 316 10.97 9.44 -8.13
N GLN A 317 12.05 9.02 -8.79
CA GLN A 317 12.52 7.64 -8.81
C GLN A 317 14.04 7.60 -8.62
N GLU A 318 14.52 6.61 -7.87
CA GLU A 318 15.95 6.27 -7.79
C GLU A 318 16.13 4.83 -8.28
N ASP A 319 17.06 4.66 -9.22
CA ASP A 319 17.25 3.40 -9.95
C ASP A 319 15.93 2.82 -10.51
N GLU A 320 14.94 3.64 -10.85
CA GLU A 320 13.59 3.25 -11.33
C GLU A 320 12.64 2.68 -10.26
N CYS A 321 13.01 2.77 -8.98
CA CYS A 321 12.09 2.55 -7.86
C CYS A 321 11.50 3.88 -7.41
N LEU A 322 10.20 3.92 -7.21
CA LEU A 322 9.49 5.11 -6.79
C LEU A 322 9.88 5.49 -5.36
N CYS A 323 10.14 6.77 -5.18
CA CYS A 323 10.52 7.34 -3.91
C CYS A 323 9.30 7.83 -3.14
N LEU A 324 9.19 7.43 -1.88
CA LEU A 324 8.14 7.87 -0.97
C LEU A 324 8.69 8.97 -0.04
N PHE A 325 7.94 10.06 0.11
CA PHE A 325 8.28 11.12 1.06
C PHE A 325 7.69 10.78 2.43
N LEU A 326 8.55 10.50 3.39
CA LEU A 326 8.20 10.27 4.79
C LEU A 326 8.17 11.61 5.54
N ASN A 327 7.15 11.79 6.39
CA ASN A 327 7.01 12.93 7.30
C ASN A 327 7.07 14.31 6.60
N GLY A 328 6.22 14.50 5.58
CA GLY A 328 6.00 15.83 4.99
C GLY A 328 7.27 16.49 4.46
N GLU A 329 8.05 15.76 3.67
CA GLU A 329 9.22 16.21 2.86
C GLU A 329 10.62 16.04 3.47
N SER A 330 10.76 15.62 4.73
CA SER A 330 12.09 15.57 5.38
C SER A 330 12.93 14.32 5.10
N LYS A 331 12.30 13.19 4.75
CA LYS A 331 13.00 11.93 4.45
C LYS A 331 12.43 11.28 3.20
N ILE A 332 13.29 10.85 2.30
CA ILE A 332 12.91 10.14 1.07
C ILE A 332 13.32 8.68 1.20
N ASP A 333 12.37 7.76 0.99
CA ASP A 333 12.62 6.32 0.91
C ASP A 333 12.43 5.85 -0.53
N CYS A 334 13.54 5.55 -1.22
CA CYS A 334 13.54 5.01 -2.56
C CYS A 334 13.79 3.48 -2.59
N ASN A 335 13.64 2.80 -1.46
CA ASN A 335 13.78 1.35 -1.42
C ASN A 335 12.72 0.68 -2.29
N CYS A 336 13.16 -0.18 -3.21
CA CYS A 336 12.30 -0.91 -4.13
C CYS A 336 11.35 -1.89 -3.43
N THR A 337 11.63 -2.27 -2.17
CA THR A 337 10.73 -3.12 -1.40
C THR A 337 9.63 -2.34 -0.71
N ASN A 338 9.66 -1.00 -0.70
CA ASN A 338 8.68 -0.20 0.02
C ASN A 338 7.26 -0.33 -0.55
N HIS A 339 6.30 0.15 0.23
CA HIS A 339 4.88 0.04 -0.07
C HIS A 339 4.50 0.64 -1.44
N ILE A 340 4.97 1.85 -1.78
CA ILE A 340 4.62 2.50 -3.05
C ILE A 340 5.08 1.67 -4.25
N ASN A 341 6.23 0.99 -4.18
CA ASN A 341 6.68 0.11 -5.26
C ASN A 341 5.84 -1.17 -5.37
N SER A 342 5.26 -1.66 -4.27
CA SER A 342 4.30 -2.77 -4.30
C SER A 342 3.03 -2.40 -5.07
N LEU A 343 2.52 -1.17 -4.87
CA LEU A 343 1.40 -0.63 -5.62
C LEU A 343 1.72 -0.46 -7.11
N VAL A 344 2.91 0.04 -7.43
CA VAL A 344 3.38 0.25 -8.82
C VAL A 344 3.43 -1.06 -9.58
N LEU A 345 3.93 -2.12 -8.94
CA LEU A 345 3.98 -3.45 -9.55
C LEU A 345 2.58 -3.88 -10.00
N VAL A 346 1.60 -3.81 -9.11
CA VAL A 346 0.21 -4.18 -9.41
C VAL A 346 -0.39 -3.22 -10.45
N TYR A 347 -0.14 -1.91 -10.33
CA TYR A 347 -0.70 -0.92 -11.24
C TYR A 347 -0.24 -1.10 -12.67
N TYR A 348 1.07 -1.30 -12.87
CA TYR A 348 1.65 -1.46 -14.21
C TYR A 348 1.30 -2.80 -14.82
N ILE A 349 1.22 -3.87 -14.03
CA ILE A 349 0.72 -5.17 -14.52
C ILE A 349 -0.74 -5.03 -14.95
N ASN A 350 -1.60 -4.47 -14.11
CA ASN A 350 -3.01 -4.31 -14.45
C ASN A 350 -3.21 -3.38 -15.66
N GLY A 351 -2.43 -2.30 -15.77
CA GLY A 351 -2.43 -1.43 -16.94
C GLY A 351 -1.94 -2.12 -18.22
N PHE A 352 -0.92 -2.97 -18.14
CA PHE A 352 -0.45 -3.78 -19.27
C PHE A 352 -1.52 -4.77 -19.75
N LEU A 353 -2.26 -5.37 -18.83
CA LEU A 353 -3.30 -6.36 -19.14
C LEU A 353 -4.57 -5.70 -19.70
N LEU A 354 -5.00 -4.56 -19.15
CA LEU A 354 -6.31 -3.97 -19.45
C LEU A 354 -6.30 -2.91 -20.56
N LEU A 355 -5.27 -2.09 -20.65
CA LEU A 355 -5.26 -0.97 -21.59
C LEU A 355 -4.81 -1.44 -22.97
N ASN A 356 -5.32 -0.82 -24.03
CA ASN A 356 -4.89 -1.08 -25.42
C ASN A 356 -4.03 0.05 -25.97
#